data_AF-A0A552DSW3-F1
#
_entry.id   AF-A0A552DSW3-F1
#
_cell.length_a   1.000
_cell.length_b   1.000
_cell.length_c   1.000
_cell.angle_alpha   90.00
_cell.angle_beta   90.00
_cell.angle_gamma   90.00
#
_symmetry.space_group_name_H-M   'P 1'
#
loop_
_entity.id
_entity.type
_entity.pdbx_description
1 polymer ?
#
loop_
_entity_poly.entity_id
_entity_poly.type
_entity_poly.pdbx_seq_one_letter_code
_entity_poly.pdbx_strand_id
1 'polypeptide(L)'
;MNSHLISLYLLSPLHTGGSSQEGNVVGIAREAHTNFPYLPSSSIRGRLRADVDFVPSGDREITQDESRIQAKIRQVKLFGPDLKDLQNKDFIEYYELETERKLSQLEQGSIWLGDASLLWIPISSLSHGVVWISCPLLLQRWARLKCGHKIEIAAYSSNLPKKGTIYLKDITIPGGSLRDFPVDQTWQDFVPSYQQTSIENVLVVPNRYCEMLIEMSLWRQVKVKLNEHKVVTDGSFRYEEAIPPDTIMYFPWGVTNQVRGNIEDHRKDFQKLLNTRPILQLGGGESLGRGFVQQLSPS
;
A
#
# COMPACT_ATOMS: atom_id res chain seq x y z
N MET A 1 15.31 -15.02 -5.65
CA MET A 1 14.16 -14.85 -4.72
C MET A 1 12.93 -14.68 -5.58
N ASN A 2 11.93 -15.55 -5.44
CA ASN A 2 10.62 -15.34 -6.07
C ASN A 2 9.87 -14.30 -5.23
N SER A 3 10.01 -13.02 -5.57
CA SER A 3 9.21 -11.95 -4.98
C SER A 3 7.88 -11.85 -5.69
N HIS A 4 6.80 -11.72 -4.92
CA HIS A 4 5.46 -11.48 -5.42
C HIS A 4 5.11 -10.00 -5.26
N LEU A 5 4.19 -9.50 -6.09
CA LEU A 5 3.71 -8.12 -6.02
C LEU A 5 2.23 -8.10 -5.68
N ILE A 6 1.86 -7.17 -4.81
CA ILE A 6 0.47 -6.79 -4.56
C ILE A 6 0.34 -5.32 -4.91
N SER A 7 -0.71 -4.99 -5.63
CA SER A 7 -1.03 -3.61 -5.97
C SER A 7 -2.23 -3.15 -5.15
N LEU A 8 -2.26 -1.87 -4.82
CA LEU A 8 -3.27 -1.24 -3.98
C LEU A 8 -3.89 -0.10 -4.75
N TYR A 9 -5.22 -0.07 -4.83
CA TYR A 9 -5.99 1.06 -5.33
C TYR A 9 -6.64 1.76 -4.14
N LEU A 10 -6.29 3.03 -3.90
CA LEU A 10 -6.83 3.76 -2.74
C LEU A 10 -8.29 4.14 -2.98
N LEU A 11 -9.21 3.65 -2.15
CA LEU A 11 -10.63 4.01 -2.18
C LEU A 11 -10.93 5.26 -1.34
N SER A 12 -10.07 5.59 -0.38
CA SER A 12 -10.17 6.80 0.42
C SER A 12 -8.78 7.39 0.73
N PRO A 13 -8.68 8.65 1.21
CA PRO A 13 -7.39 9.24 1.52
C PRO A 13 -6.61 8.41 2.54
N LEU A 14 -5.33 8.15 2.26
CA LEU A 14 -4.46 7.29 3.07
C LEU A 14 -3.47 8.13 3.89
N HIS A 15 -3.65 8.16 5.20
CA HIS A 15 -2.71 8.78 6.12
C HIS A 15 -1.72 7.73 6.64
N THR A 16 -0.49 7.74 6.13
CA THR A 16 0.52 6.70 6.44
C THR A 16 1.30 6.95 7.73
N GLY A 17 1.08 8.09 8.38
CA GLY A 17 1.81 8.56 9.56
C GLY A 17 3.20 9.09 9.19
N GLY A 18 3.51 10.32 9.62
CA GLY A 18 4.83 10.95 9.41
C GLY A 18 5.77 10.71 10.59
N SER A 19 7.08 10.66 10.32
CA SER A 19 8.13 10.60 11.35
C SER A 19 8.43 11.97 11.98
N SER A 20 8.04 13.06 11.32
CA SER A 20 8.20 14.44 11.79
C SER A 20 6.86 15.17 11.82
N GLN A 21 6.63 15.95 12.89
CA GLN A 21 5.65 17.02 12.88
C GLN A 21 6.38 18.32 12.58
N GLU A 22 6.23 18.83 11.37
CA GLU A 22 6.71 20.17 11.04
C GLU A 22 5.65 21.20 11.45
N GLY A 23 5.89 21.84 12.59
CA GLY A 23 4.96 22.81 13.16
C GLY A 23 3.60 22.18 13.47
N ASN A 24 2.56 22.63 12.77
CA ASN A 24 1.18 22.17 12.95
C ASN A 24 0.75 21.12 11.91
N VAL A 25 1.67 20.59 11.11
CA VAL A 25 1.34 19.60 10.07
C VAL A 25 1.62 18.19 10.59
N VAL A 26 0.59 17.35 10.57
CA VAL A 26 0.68 15.90 10.71
C VAL A 26 0.93 15.33 9.32
N GLY A 27 2.20 15.15 8.99
CA GLY A 27 2.66 14.65 7.70
C GLY A 27 2.42 13.16 7.50
N ILE A 28 2.82 12.68 6.33
CA ILE A 28 2.82 11.26 5.92
C ILE A 28 4.25 10.75 5.78
N ALA A 29 4.42 9.42 5.72
CA ALA A 29 5.74 8.80 5.54
C ALA A 29 6.30 9.11 4.15
N ARG A 30 7.59 9.48 4.07
CA ARG A 30 8.26 9.89 2.83
C ARG A 30 9.62 9.21 2.66
N GLU A 31 9.94 8.85 1.42
CA GLU A 31 11.26 8.32 1.05
C GLU A 31 12.33 9.41 1.24
N ALA A 32 13.41 9.11 1.95
CA ALA A 32 14.44 10.12 2.26
C ALA A 32 15.13 10.71 1.02
N HIS A 33 15.26 9.94 -0.07
CA HIS A 33 16.02 10.31 -1.27
C HIS A 33 15.18 10.89 -2.41
N THR A 34 13.85 10.71 -2.40
CA THR A 34 12.94 11.24 -3.43
C THR A 34 11.86 12.15 -2.89
N ASN A 35 11.67 12.15 -1.56
CA ASN A 35 10.56 12.81 -0.88
C ASN A 35 9.16 12.27 -1.24
N PHE A 36 9.09 11.20 -2.04
CA PHE A 36 7.83 10.58 -2.42
C PHE A 36 7.14 9.96 -1.20
N PRO A 37 5.82 10.19 -1.03
CA PRO A 37 5.02 9.48 -0.06
C PRO A 37 5.09 7.97 -0.28
N TYR A 38 5.08 7.21 0.80
CA TYR A 38 5.00 5.76 0.76
C TYR A 38 4.17 5.24 1.94
N LEU A 39 3.79 3.96 1.88
CA LEU A 39 3.19 3.27 3.01
C LEU A 39 4.22 2.29 3.61
N PRO A 40 4.64 2.49 4.88
CA PRO A 40 5.58 1.58 5.52
C PRO A 40 5.08 0.14 5.58
N SER A 41 5.98 -0.80 5.29
CA SER A 41 5.76 -2.25 5.41
C SER A 41 5.32 -2.66 6.81
N SER A 42 5.77 -1.96 7.86
CA SER A 42 5.32 -2.17 9.24
C SER A 42 3.83 -1.91 9.43
N SER A 43 3.28 -0.88 8.77
CA SER A 43 1.84 -0.58 8.79
C SER A 43 1.04 -1.66 8.07
N ILE A 44 1.52 -2.12 6.91
CA ILE A 44 0.89 -3.21 6.14
C ILE A 44 0.93 -4.51 6.95
N ARG A 45 2.10 -4.86 7.51
CA ARG A 45 2.31 -6.03 8.36
C ARG A 45 1.40 -6.00 9.58
N GLY A 46 1.30 -4.84 10.24
CA GLY A 46 0.45 -4.66 11.41
C GLY A 46 -1.02 -4.96 11.11
N ARG A 47 -1.53 -4.42 10.00
CA ARG A 47 -2.91 -4.67 9.58
C ARG A 47 -3.13 -6.14 9.21
N LEU A 48 -2.31 -6.70 8.31
CA LEU A 48 -2.46 -8.09 7.87
C LEU A 48 -2.31 -9.08 9.03
N ARG A 49 -1.43 -8.79 10.00
CA ARG A 49 -1.29 -9.58 11.22
C ARG A 49 -2.57 -9.54 12.07
N ALA A 50 -3.17 -8.37 12.26
CA ALA A 50 -4.41 -8.22 13.02
C ALA A 50 -5.61 -8.91 12.34
N ASP A 51 -5.54 -9.02 11.02
CA ASP A 51 -6.56 -9.62 10.17
C ASP A 51 -6.42 -11.14 9.99
N VAL A 52 -5.46 -11.78 10.67
CA VAL A 52 -5.35 -13.25 10.62
C VAL A 52 -6.55 -13.88 11.32
N ASP A 53 -7.29 -14.67 10.55
CA ASP A 53 -8.37 -15.53 11.00
C ASP A 53 -8.03 -17.00 10.76
N PHE A 54 -8.89 -17.88 11.28
CA PHE A 54 -8.86 -19.30 10.98
C PHE A 54 -10.20 -19.69 10.33
N VAL A 55 -10.11 -20.30 9.14
CA VAL A 55 -11.25 -20.86 8.45
C VAL A 55 -11.10 -22.38 8.47
N PRO A 56 -12.01 -23.12 9.15
CA PRO A 56 -12.02 -24.57 9.18
C PRO A 56 -11.93 -25.17 7.77
N SER A 57 -11.18 -26.26 7.62
CA SER A 57 -11.21 -27.06 6.39
C SER A 57 -12.06 -28.30 6.64
N GLY A 58 -13.29 -28.32 6.14
CA GLY A 58 -14.26 -29.42 6.30
C GLY A 58 -15.43 -29.10 7.25
N ASP A 59 -16.34 -30.06 7.41
CA ASP A 59 -17.62 -29.90 8.14
C ASP A 59 -17.50 -30.09 9.67
N ARG A 60 -16.28 -30.17 10.21
CA ARG A 60 -16.08 -30.34 11.65
C ARG A 60 -16.44 -29.03 12.35
N GLU A 61 -17.41 -29.09 13.27
CA GLU A 61 -17.66 -27.99 14.20
C GLU A 61 -16.46 -27.81 15.12
N ILE A 62 -15.96 -26.58 15.19
CA ILE A 62 -14.79 -26.19 15.98
C ILE A 62 -15.26 -25.13 16.96
N THR A 63 -14.80 -25.19 18.21
CA THR A 63 -15.18 -24.19 19.21
C THR A 63 -14.61 -22.82 18.86
N GLN A 64 -15.22 -21.76 19.38
CA GLN A 64 -14.73 -20.39 19.16
C GLN A 64 -13.31 -20.20 19.71
N ASP A 65 -13.00 -20.84 20.84
CA ASP A 65 -11.68 -20.78 21.46
C ASP A 65 -10.61 -21.51 20.64
N GLU A 66 -10.92 -22.71 20.14
CA GLU A 66 -10.04 -23.44 19.21
C GLU A 66 -9.75 -22.62 17.94
N SER A 67 -10.78 -22.00 17.34
CA SER A 67 -10.61 -21.14 16.17
C SER A 67 -9.69 -19.95 16.46
N ARG A 68 -9.83 -19.31 17.63
CA ARG A 68 -8.97 -18.20 18.07
C ARG A 68 -7.52 -18.64 18.27
N ILE A 69 -7.30 -19.81 18.88
CA ILE A 69 -5.96 -20.37 19.10
C ILE A 69 -5.30 -20.69 17.75
N GLN A 70 -6.01 -21.35 16.84
CA GLN A 70 -5.49 -21.69 15.51
C GLN A 70 -5.18 -20.44 14.68
N ALA A 71 -6.03 -19.40 14.75
CA ALA A 71 -5.74 -18.11 14.13
C ALA A 71 -4.46 -17.49 14.71
N LYS A 72 -4.23 -17.63 16.02
CA LYS A 72 -3.03 -17.13 16.69
C LYS A 72 -1.77 -17.91 16.30
N ILE A 73 -1.85 -19.24 16.18
CA ILE A 73 -0.76 -20.09 15.66
C ILE A 73 -0.41 -19.66 14.23
N ARG A 74 -1.42 -19.49 13.37
CA ARG A 74 -1.25 -18.97 12.00
C ARG A 74 -0.60 -17.59 11.99
N GLN A 75 -1.01 -16.70 12.89
CA GLN A 75 -0.44 -15.36 13.03
C GLN A 75 1.06 -15.41 13.39
N VAL A 76 1.44 -16.26 14.35
CA VAL A 76 2.85 -16.48 14.73
C VAL A 76 3.63 -17.10 13.57
N LYS A 77 3.07 -18.08 12.88
CA LYS A 77 3.70 -18.72 11.70
C LYS A 77 4.00 -17.69 10.59
N LEU A 78 3.03 -16.85 10.24
CA LEU A 78 3.20 -15.89 9.13
C LEU A 78 4.04 -14.68 9.53
N PHE A 79 3.84 -14.15 10.74
CA PHE A 79 4.39 -12.86 11.14
C PHE A 79 5.33 -12.90 12.36
N GLY A 80 5.61 -14.06 12.94
CA GLY A 80 6.42 -14.21 14.16
C GLY A 80 5.61 -13.90 15.44
N PRO A 81 6.08 -14.27 16.64
CA PRO A 81 5.42 -13.94 17.90
C PRO A 81 5.69 -12.49 18.33
N ASP A 82 4.87 -11.98 19.23
CA ASP A 82 5.16 -10.78 20.02
C ASP A 82 5.42 -11.10 21.50
N LEU A 83 5.78 -10.10 22.30
CA LEU A 83 6.11 -10.32 23.72
C LEU A 83 4.94 -10.83 24.55
N LYS A 84 3.69 -10.50 24.19
CA LYS A 84 2.51 -10.98 24.92
C LYS A 84 2.28 -12.45 24.65
N ASP A 85 2.58 -12.90 23.43
CA ASP A 85 2.51 -14.31 23.05
C ASP A 85 3.45 -15.16 23.92
N LEU A 86 4.67 -14.68 24.16
CA LEU A 86 5.68 -15.36 25.00
C LEU A 86 5.36 -15.32 26.50
N GLN A 87 4.41 -14.50 26.93
CA GLN A 87 3.97 -14.41 28.33
C GLN A 87 2.73 -15.26 28.60
N ASN A 88 2.04 -15.73 27.56
CA ASN A 88 0.82 -16.51 27.67
C ASN A 88 1.15 -18.00 27.74
N LYS A 89 1.19 -18.56 28.95
CA LYS A 89 1.53 -19.97 29.20
C LYS A 89 0.58 -20.95 28.48
N ASP A 90 -0.72 -20.69 28.54
CA ASP A 90 -1.72 -21.56 27.92
C ASP A 90 -1.50 -21.60 26.40
N PHE A 91 -1.30 -20.43 25.79
CA PHE A 91 -1.01 -20.37 24.35
C PHE A 91 0.28 -21.08 23.98
N ILE A 92 1.33 -20.97 24.78
CA ILE A 92 2.61 -21.67 24.54
C ILE A 92 2.38 -23.18 24.57
N GLU A 93 1.69 -23.71 25.58
CA GLU A 93 1.41 -25.14 25.68
C GLU A 93 0.63 -25.65 24.46
N TYR A 94 -0.43 -24.95 24.06
CA TYR A 94 -1.17 -25.28 22.84
C TYR A 94 -0.32 -25.20 21.57
N TYR A 95 0.50 -24.15 21.43
CA TYR A 95 1.39 -23.99 20.29
C TYR A 95 2.39 -25.15 20.20
N GLU A 96 2.99 -25.55 21.32
CA GLU A 96 3.95 -26.65 21.38
C GLU A 96 3.30 -28.00 21.05
N LEU A 97 2.08 -28.24 21.52
CA LEU A 97 1.29 -29.44 21.21
C LEU A 97 0.92 -29.52 19.73
N GLU A 98 0.43 -28.43 19.14
CA GLU A 98 -0.06 -28.41 17.77
C GLU A 98 1.05 -28.38 16.71
N THR A 99 2.19 -27.75 17.04
CA THR A 99 3.26 -27.52 16.07
C THR A 99 4.50 -28.38 16.32
N GLU A 100 4.56 -29.09 17.46
CA GLU A 100 5.74 -29.81 17.94
C GLU A 100 6.99 -28.92 18.10
N ARG A 101 6.80 -27.59 18.22
CA ARG A 101 7.88 -26.60 18.30
C ARG A 101 7.78 -25.75 19.55
N LYS A 102 8.93 -25.55 20.22
CA LYS A 102 9.04 -24.66 21.37
C LYS A 102 8.91 -23.18 20.99
N LEU A 103 8.12 -22.44 21.75
CA LEU A 103 7.93 -21.00 21.59
C LEU A 103 8.50 -20.24 22.79
N SER A 104 9.83 -20.11 22.85
CA SER A 104 10.53 -19.54 24.02
C SER A 104 11.15 -18.16 23.78
N GLN A 105 11.20 -17.69 22.53
CA GLN A 105 11.85 -16.43 22.16
C GLN A 105 11.19 -15.82 20.92
N LEU A 106 11.51 -14.56 20.65
CA LEU A 106 11.11 -13.91 19.41
C LEU A 106 11.79 -14.61 18.23
N GLU A 107 10.99 -15.01 17.25
CA GLU A 107 11.47 -15.60 16.00
C GLU A 107 10.91 -14.86 14.78
N GLN A 108 11.60 -15.01 13.65
CA GLN A 108 11.17 -14.39 12.40
C GLN A 108 9.93 -15.13 11.85
N GLY A 109 8.92 -14.37 11.44
CA GLY A 109 7.79 -14.92 10.67
C GLY A 109 8.21 -15.46 9.30
N SER A 110 7.37 -16.30 8.72
CA SER A 110 7.63 -16.87 7.40
C SER A 110 7.47 -15.88 6.24
N ILE A 111 6.82 -14.72 6.44
CA ILE A 111 6.57 -13.73 5.39
C ILE A 111 7.40 -12.46 5.62
N TRP A 112 8.02 -11.96 4.56
CA TRP A 112 8.56 -10.60 4.49
C TRP A 112 7.70 -9.73 3.58
N LEU A 113 7.54 -8.46 3.97
CA LEU A 113 6.82 -7.43 3.22
C LEU A 113 7.76 -6.26 2.95
N GLY A 114 7.74 -5.75 1.73
CA GLY A 114 8.36 -4.47 1.39
C GLY A 114 7.42 -3.30 1.62
N ASP A 115 7.98 -2.10 1.58
CA ASP A 115 7.20 -0.86 1.65
C ASP A 115 6.34 -0.70 0.40
N ALA A 116 5.15 -0.10 0.52
CA ALA A 116 4.34 0.21 -0.66
C ALA A 116 4.77 1.53 -1.29
N SER A 117 5.25 1.46 -2.52
CA SER A 117 5.64 2.61 -3.34
C SER A 117 4.48 3.09 -4.19
N LEU A 118 4.46 4.39 -4.50
CA LEU A 118 3.56 4.96 -5.50
C LEU A 118 3.84 4.38 -6.90
N LEU A 119 2.79 4.29 -7.72
CA LEU A 119 2.89 3.95 -9.14
C LEU A 119 2.20 5.00 -10.01
N TRP A 120 0.95 5.30 -9.70
CA TRP A 120 0.14 6.32 -10.37
C TRP A 120 -0.59 7.16 -9.33
N ILE A 121 -0.62 8.48 -9.52
CA ILE A 121 -1.33 9.41 -8.62
C ILE A 121 -2.23 10.34 -9.43
N PRO A 122 -3.50 10.53 -9.03
CA PRO A 122 -4.43 11.38 -9.77
C PRO A 122 -4.13 12.86 -9.52
N ILE A 123 -4.08 13.63 -10.61
CA ILE A 123 -3.91 15.08 -10.59
C ILE A 123 -5.08 15.72 -11.33
N SER A 124 -5.70 16.73 -10.72
CA SER A 124 -6.72 17.53 -11.41
C SER A 124 -6.12 18.25 -12.62
N SER A 125 -6.80 18.14 -13.75
CA SER A 125 -6.51 18.85 -14.98
C SER A 125 -7.68 19.73 -15.39
N LEU A 126 -7.41 21.01 -15.69
CA LEU A 126 -8.44 21.93 -16.21
C LEU A 126 -8.99 21.47 -17.57
N SER A 127 -8.19 20.74 -18.34
CA SER A 127 -8.50 20.32 -19.71
C SER A 127 -9.08 18.90 -19.82
N HIS A 128 -8.79 18.02 -18.85
CA HIS A 128 -9.04 16.57 -18.97
C HIS A 128 -9.67 15.95 -17.71
N GLY A 129 -10.15 16.77 -16.77
CA GLY A 129 -10.74 16.31 -15.51
C GLY A 129 -9.68 15.78 -14.55
N VAL A 130 -9.36 14.49 -14.64
CA VAL A 130 -8.32 13.83 -13.84
C VAL A 130 -7.31 13.17 -14.78
N VAL A 131 -6.03 13.41 -14.52
CA VAL A 131 -4.90 12.78 -15.20
C VAL A 131 -4.05 12.08 -14.16
N TRP A 132 -3.85 10.78 -14.31
CA TRP A 132 -2.94 10.02 -13.48
C TRP A 132 -1.52 10.25 -13.96
N ILE A 133 -0.68 10.76 -13.08
CA ILE A 133 0.72 10.96 -13.40
C ILE A 133 1.58 9.83 -12.84
N SER A 134 2.67 9.57 -13.55
CA SER A 134 3.82 8.83 -13.05
C SER A 134 5.09 9.51 -13.55
N CYS A 135 6.24 8.91 -13.30
CA CYS A 135 7.51 9.37 -13.87
C CYS A 135 8.41 8.18 -14.25
N PRO A 136 9.45 8.41 -15.06
CA PRO A 136 10.38 7.34 -15.45
C PRO A 136 10.93 6.57 -14.24
N LEU A 137 11.21 7.24 -13.11
CA LEU A 137 11.69 6.59 -11.90
C LEU A 137 10.67 5.59 -11.31
N LEU A 138 9.41 5.99 -11.15
CA LEU A 138 8.37 5.12 -10.56
C LEU A 138 8.08 3.91 -11.46
N LEU A 139 7.91 4.14 -12.77
CA LEU A 139 7.64 3.08 -13.74
C LEU A 139 8.81 2.09 -13.86
N GLN A 140 10.06 2.57 -13.82
CA GLN A 140 11.23 1.69 -13.84
C GLN A 140 11.34 0.83 -12.58
N ARG A 141 11.02 1.37 -11.40
CA ARG A 141 11.02 0.58 -10.15
C ARG A 141 10.02 -0.56 -10.23
N TRP A 142 8.83 -0.27 -10.73
CA TRP A 142 7.77 -1.26 -10.89
C TRP A 142 8.12 -2.31 -11.95
N ALA A 143 8.59 -1.89 -13.12
CA ALA A 143 9.03 -2.80 -14.19
C ALA A 143 10.14 -3.74 -13.72
N ARG A 144 11.09 -3.26 -12.90
CA ARG A 144 12.15 -4.10 -12.31
C ARG A 144 11.58 -5.26 -11.49
N LEU A 145 10.51 -5.01 -10.74
CA LEU A 145 9.90 -6.02 -9.87
C LEU A 145 8.91 -6.93 -10.62
N LYS A 146 8.14 -6.39 -11.57
CA LYS A 146 7.14 -7.16 -12.33
C LYS A 146 7.78 -7.95 -13.48
N CYS A 147 8.65 -7.32 -14.26
CA CYS A 147 9.20 -7.86 -15.50
C CYS A 147 10.59 -8.49 -15.31
N GLY A 148 11.26 -8.23 -14.19
CA GLY A 148 12.62 -8.70 -13.93
C GLY A 148 13.72 -8.00 -14.74
N HIS A 149 13.36 -7.02 -15.59
CA HIS A 149 14.29 -6.20 -16.35
C HIS A 149 13.83 -4.74 -16.39
N LYS A 150 14.73 -3.84 -16.79
CA LYS A 150 14.42 -2.41 -16.97
C LYS A 150 13.54 -2.24 -18.22
N ILE A 151 12.52 -1.39 -18.12
CA ILE A 151 11.80 -0.85 -19.27
C ILE A 151 11.93 0.67 -19.21
N GLU A 152 12.41 1.28 -20.31
CA GLU A 152 12.61 2.73 -20.36
C GLU A 152 11.37 3.42 -20.91
N ILE A 153 10.63 4.10 -20.02
CA ILE A 153 9.52 4.97 -20.41
C ILE A 153 10.00 6.40 -20.38
N ALA A 154 9.87 7.10 -21.52
CA ALA A 154 10.30 8.47 -21.66
C ALA A 154 9.36 9.43 -20.92
N ALA A 155 9.89 10.57 -20.48
CA ALA A 155 9.03 11.67 -20.06
C ALA A 155 8.13 12.12 -21.23
N TYR A 156 6.93 12.54 -20.87
CA TYR A 156 5.80 12.90 -21.73
C TYR A 156 5.17 11.74 -22.52
N SER A 157 5.50 10.48 -22.20
CA SER A 157 4.70 9.34 -22.67
C SER A 157 3.27 9.43 -22.10
N SER A 158 2.27 9.36 -22.97
CA SER A 158 0.86 9.61 -22.61
C SER A 158 -0.09 9.00 -23.63
N ASN A 159 -1.34 8.75 -23.21
CA ASN A 159 -2.45 8.44 -24.11
C ASN A 159 -3.33 9.67 -24.43
N LEU A 160 -2.97 10.85 -23.92
CA LEU A 160 -3.69 12.09 -24.15
C LEU A 160 -3.51 12.60 -25.59
N PRO A 161 -4.43 13.45 -26.09
CA PRO A 161 -4.32 14.03 -27.42
C PRO A 161 -3.02 14.83 -27.62
N LYS A 162 -2.32 14.58 -28.72
CA LYS A 162 -1.10 15.33 -29.11
C LYS A 162 -1.38 16.73 -29.66
N LYS A 163 -2.50 17.34 -29.27
CA LYS A 163 -2.98 18.66 -29.71
C LYS A 163 -3.42 19.48 -28.49
N GLY A 164 -3.40 20.79 -28.63
CA GLY A 164 -3.76 21.70 -27.55
C GLY A 164 -2.74 21.69 -26.41
N THR A 165 -3.21 21.97 -25.21
CA THR A 165 -2.38 22.16 -24.03
C THR A 165 -2.97 21.40 -22.84
N ILE A 166 -2.13 20.64 -22.15
CA ILE A 166 -2.49 19.92 -20.93
C ILE A 166 -2.11 20.80 -19.74
N TYR A 167 -3.11 21.14 -18.93
CA TYR A 167 -2.93 21.91 -17.70
C TYR A 167 -3.00 20.97 -16.51
N LEU A 168 -1.93 20.88 -15.71
CA LEU A 168 -1.88 20.09 -14.48
C LEU A 168 -1.46 21.02 -13.34
N LYS A 169 -2.44 21.48 -12.54
CA LYS A 169 -2.21 22.49 -11.51
C LYS A 169 -1.43 23.69 -12.07
N ASP A 170 -0.20 23.91 -11.61
CA ASP A 170 0.64 25.05 -11.99
C ASP A 170 1.54 24.78 -13.20
N ILE A 171 1.48 23.58 -13.79
CA ILE A 171 2.26 23.26 -14.99
C ILE A 171 1.40 23.18 -16.24
N THR A 172 2.03 23.56 -17.35
CA THR A 172 1.44 23.56 -18.68
C THR A 172 2.32 22.73 -19.61
N ILE A 173 1.75 21.71 -20.25
CA ILE A 173 2.45 20.81 -21.15
C ILE A 173 1.82 20.92 -22.54
N PRO A 174 2.57 21.35 -23.57
CA PRO A 174 2.05 21.38 -24.93
C PRO A 174 1.75 19.95 -25.43
N GLY A 175 0.57 19.72 -26.00
CA GLY A 175 0.18 18.41 -26.54
C GLY A 175 1.15 17.89 -27.61
N GLY A 176 1.72 18.79 -28.42
CA GLY A 176 2.75 18.44 -29.41
C GLY A 176 4.07 17.92 -28.82
N SER A 177 4.28 18.05 -27.51
CA SER A 177 5.44 17.47 -26.81
C SER A 177 5.21 16.05 -26.30
N LEU A 178 3.96 15.58 -26.32
CA LEU A 178 3.60 14.24 -25.89
C LEU A 178 4.14 13.18 -26.84
N ARG A 179 4.49 12.03 -26.27
CA ARG A 179 5.06 10.89 -26.97
C ARG A 179 4.18 9.66 -26.74
N ASP A 180 4.25 8.73 -27.66
CA ASP A 180 3.67 7.41 -27.41
C ASP A 180 4.53 6.66 -26.37
N PHE A 181 3.95 5.60 -25.80
CA PHE A 181 4.73 4.61 -25.06
C PHE A 181 5.67 3.85 -26.04
N PRO A 182 6.74 3.18 -25.56
CA PRO A 182 7.63 2.42 -26.42
C PRO A 182 6.89 1.41 -27.29
N VAL A 183 7.52 1.03 -28.41
CA VAL A 183 7.01 -0.04 -29.28
C VAL A 183 6.75 -1.29 -28.45
N ASP A 184 5.61 -1.94 -28.68
CA ASP A 184 5.10 -3.11 -27.93
C ASP A 184 4.70 -2.86 -26.48
N GLN A 185 4.64 -1.61 -26.04
CA GLN A 185 4.17 -1.23 -24.71
C GLN A 185 3.00 -0.25 -24.80
N THR A 186 2.05 -0.47 -23.92
CA THR A 186 0.92 0.42 -23.66
C THR A 186 0.99 0.89 -22.22
N TRP A 187 0.26 1.94 -21.89
CA TRP A 187 0.22 2.39 -20.50
C TRP A 187 -0.48 1.38 -19.58
N GLN A 188 -1.40 0.59 -20.11
CA GLN A 188 -2.08 -0.49 -19.39
C GLN A 188 -1.09 -1.55 -18.93
N ASP A 189 0.02 -1.74 -19.64
CA ASP A 189 1.10 -2.64 -19.22
C ASP A 189 1.76 -2.19 -17.92
N PHE A 190 1.54 -0.94 -17.49
CA PHE A 190 2.01 -0.29 -16.26
C PHE A 190 0.91 -0.04 -15.22
N VAL A 191 -0.29 -0.57 -15.44
CA VAL A 191 -1.41 -0.48 -14.51
C VAL A 191 -1.82 -1.88 -14.08
N PRO A 192 -1.61 -2.26 -12.80
CA PRO A 192 -2.07 -3.53 -12.26
C PRO A 192 -3.59 -3.67 -12.42
N SER A 193 -4.05 -4.82 -12.95
CA SER A 193 -5.47 -5.14 -13.10
C SER A 193 -6.30 -3.98 -13.66
N TYR A 194 -5.83 -3.37 -14.75
CA TYR A 194 -6.38 -2.15 -15.37
C TYR A 194 -7.92 -2.05 -15.38
N GLN A 195 -8.60 -3.15 -15.73
CA GLN A 195 -10.07 -3.22 -15.80
C GLN A 195 -10.79 -2.99 -14.46
N GLN A 196 -10.07 -3.05 -13.33
CA GLN A 196 -10.59 -2.85 -11.98
C GLN A 196 -10.28 -1.45 -11.41
N THR A 197 -9.77 -0.55 -12.24
CA THR A 197 -9.35 0.81 -11.85
C THR A 197 -10.07 1.87 -12.69
N SER A 198 -10.15 3.11 -12.20
CA SER A 198 -10.78 4.25 -12.90
C SER A 198 -9.81 5.09 -13.74
N ILE A 199 -8.56 4.65 -13.84
CA ILE A 199 -7.51 5.35 -14.58
C ILE A 199 -7.83 5.34 -16.07
N GLU A 200 -7.92 6.52 -16.68
CA GLU A 200 -8.25 6.64 -18.11
C GLU A 200 -7.23 7.49 -18.83
N ASN A 201 -6.82 8.60 -18.22
CA ASN A 201 -5.89 9.55 -18.77
C ASN A 201 -4.57 9.47 -18.01
N VAL A 202 -3.48 9.11 -18.71
CA VAL A 202 -2.16 8.97 -18.09
C VAL A 202 -1.15 9.95 -18.67
N LEU A 203 -0.23 10.43 -17.82
CA LEU A 203 0.90 11.22 -18.26
C LEU A 203 2.16 10.90 -17.46
N VAL A 204 3.19 10.46 -18.15
CA VAL A 204 4.53 10.32 -17.57
C VAL A 204 5.19 11.69 -17.59
N VAL A 205 5.47 12.28 -16.42
CA VAL A 205 6.15 13.58 -16.31
C VAL A 205 7.64 13.38 -16.00
N PRO A 206 8.51 14.38 -16.26
CA PRO A 206 9.89 14.36 -15.76
C PRO A 206 9.93 14.14 -14.23
N ASN A 207 10.93 13.41 -13.73
CA ASN A 207 11.06 13.08 -12.29
C ASN A 207 10.91 14.31 -11.37
N ARG A 208 11.52 15.45 -11.75
CA ARG A 208 11.44 16.71 -11.00
C ARG A 208 10.01 17.28 -10.91
N TYR A 209 9.23 17.17 -11.98
CA TYR A 209 7.84 17.62 -11.98
C TYR A 209 6.95 16.64 -11.21
N CYS A 210 7.29 15.36 -11.18
CA CYS A 210 6.54 14.35 -10.45
C CYS A 210 6.49 14.64 -8.95
N GLU A 211 7.63 14.94 -8.33
CA GLU A 211 7.71 15.28 -6.91
C GLU A 211 6.82 16.48 -6.56
N MET A 212 6.97 17.57 -7.32
CA MET A 212 6.19 18.79 -7.12
C MET A 212 4.68 18.53 -7.28
N LEU A 213 4.27 17.82 -8.34
CA LEU A 213 2.86 17.55 -8.59
C LEU A 213 2.25 16.63 -7.52
N ILE A 214 3.01 15.60 -7.08
CA ILE A 214 2.62 14.75 -5.96
C ILE A 214 2.37 15.62 -4.74
N GLU A 215 3.32 16.48 -4.37
CA GLU A 215 3.24 17.33 -3.20
C GLU A 215 2.03 18.28 -3.23
N MET A 216 1.75 18.87 -4.38
CA MET A 216 0.59 19.72 -4.55
C MET A 216 -0.73 18.94 -4.55
N SER A 217 -0.71 17.64 -4.88
CA SER A 217 -1.90 16.78 -4.98
C SER A 217 -2.27 16.07 -3.69
N LEU A 218 -1.41 16.13 -2.67
CA LEU A 218 -1.71 15.57 -1.37
C LEU A 218 -3.03 16.14 -0.85
N TRP A 219 -3.85 15.23 -0.34
CA TRP A 219 -5.07 15.61 0.32
C TRP A 219 -4.70 16.27 1.66
N ARG A 220 -5.20 17.47 1.90
CA ARG A 220 -4.92 18.24 3.11
C ARG A 220 -6.22 18.66 3.79
N GLN A 221 -6.36 18.36 5.08
CA GLN A 221 -7.51 18.79 5.87
C GLN A 221 -7.06 19.50 7.14
N VAL A 222 -7.73 20.61 7.46
CA VAL A 222 -7.60 21.27 8.76
C VAL A 222 -8.45 20.53 9.78
N LYS A 223 -7.85 20.20 10.92
CA LYS A 223 -8.51 19.63 12.09
C LYS A 223 -8.38 20.56 13.29
N VAL A 224 -9.46 20.66 14.05
CA VAL A 224 -9.54 21.41 15.31
C VAL A 224 -10.26 20.56 16.36
N LYS A 225 -9.90 20.75 17.63
CA LYS A 225 -10.65 20.17 18.75
C LYS A 225 -11.55 21.24 19.33
N LEU A 226 -12.85 20.99 19.39
CA LEU A 226 -13.79 21.89 20.05
C LEU A 226 -13.89 21.54 21.54
N ASN A 227 -14.04 22.56 22.39
CA ASN A 227 -14.39 22.39 23.79
C ASN A 227 -15.92 22.21 23.95
N GLU A 228 -16.36 22.03 25.20
CA GLU A 228 -17.78 21.83 25.55
C GLU A 228 -18.68 23.01 25.12
N HIS A 229 -18.10 24.19 24.93
CA HIS A 229 -18.80 25.40 24.47
C HIS A 229 -18.76 25.59 22.94
N LYS A 230 -18.33 24.56 22.18
CA LYS A 230 -18.16 24.61 20.72
C LYS A 230 -17.15 25.64 20.23
N VAL A 231 -16.19 26.01 21.07
CA VAL A 231 -15.08 26.91 20.73
C VAL A 231 -13.82 26.08 20.49
N VAL A 232 -12.98 26.50 19.54
CA VAL A 232 -11.69 25.86 19.27
C VAL A 232 -10.83 25.89 20.52
N THR A 233 -10.32 24.73 20.93
CA THR A 233 -9.39 24.63 22.05
C THR A 233 -8.03 25.17 21.59
N ASP A 234 -7.41 26.01 22.41
CA ASP A 234 -6.10 26.59 22.13
C ASP A 234 -5.06 25.52 21.78
N GLY A 235 -4.30 25.75 20.72
CA GLY A 235 -3.27 24.82 20.23
C GLY A 235 -3.77 23.53 19.56
N SER A 236 -5.09 23.36 19.39
CA SER A 236 -5.66 22.16 18.74
C SER A 236 -5.66 22.17 17.22
N PHE A 237 -5.27 23.30 16.61
CA PHE A 237 -5.24 23.47 15.17
C PHE A 237 -4.11 22.66 14.53
N ARG A 238 -4.48 21.74 13.64
CA ARG A 238 -3.53 20.88 12.92
C ARG A 238 -3.94 20.76 11.46
N TYR A 239 -2.98 20.73 10.55
CA TYR A 239 -3.16 20.25 9.18
C TYR A 239 -2.81 18.76 9.14
N GLU A 240 -3.61 17.96 8.45
CA GLU A 240 -3.31 16.55 8.21
C GLU A 240 -3.14 16.32 6.71
N GLU A 241 -2.04 15.69 6.34
CA GLU A 241 -1.78 15.25 4.97
C GLU A 241 -2.22 13.80 4.77
N ALA A 242 -2.67 13.47 3.56
CA ALA A 242 -2.92 12.09 3.16
C ALA A 242 -2.61 11.91 1.66
N ILE A 243 -2.24 10.70 1.27
CA ILE A 243 -2.18 10.31 -0.13
C ILE A 243 -3.62 10.28 -0.67
N PRO A 244 -3.91 10.93 -1.81
CA PRO A 244 -5.28 11.06 -2.31
C PRO A 244 -5.89 9.70 -2.73
N PRO A 245 -7.22 9.56 -2.70
CA PRO A 245 -7.90 8.40 -3.30
C PRO A 245 -7.57 8.28 -4.79
N ASP A 246 -7.88 7.13 -5.37
CA ASP A 246 -7.58 6.74 -6.76
C ASP A 246 -6.09 6.65 -7.10
N THR A 247 -5.21 6.79 -6.09
CA THR A 247 -3.78 6.49 -6.22
C THR A 247 -3.57 4.98 -6.32
N ILE A 248 -2.66 4.58 -7.20
CA ILE A 248 -2.17 3.20 -7.32
C ILE A 248 -0.82 3.11 -6.62
N MET A 249 -0.72 2.17 -5.69
CA MET A 249 0.51 1.79 -5.00
C MET A 249 0.80 0.31 -5.21
N TYR A 250 2.00 -0.14 -4.87
CA TYR A 250 2.33 -1.57 -4.85
C TYR A 250 3.41 -1.86 -3.82
N PHE A 251 3.40 -3.07 -3.27
CA PHE A 251 4.47 -3.56 -2.41
C PHE A 251 4.90 -4.98 -2.81
N PRO A 252 6.19 -5.31 -2.73
CA PRO A 252 6.67 -6.67 -2.88
C PRO A 252 6.50 -7.46 -1.58
N TRP A 253 6.34 -8.77 -1.70
CA TRP A 253 6.38 -9.69 -0.56
C TRP A 253 7.02 -11.02 -0.96
N GLY A 254 7.35 -11.84 0.02
CA GLY A 254 7.76 -13.21 -0.23
C GLY A 254 7.89 -14.03 1.04
N VAL A 255 8.30 -15.29 0.85
CA VAL A 255 8.59 -16.21 1.95
C VAL A 255 10.06 -16.06 2.34
N THR A 256 10.35 -16.07 3.64
CA THR A 256 11.72 -15.95 4.16
C THR A 256 12.51 -17.24 3.91
N ASN A 257 13.83 -17.12 3.72
CA ASN A 257 14.69 -18.30 3.48
C ASN A 257 14.84 -19.21 4.71
N GLN A 258 14.46 -18.71 5.90
CA GLN A 258 14.59 -19.42 7.17
C GLN A 258 13.37 -20.32 7.49
N VAL A 259 12.38 -20.37 6.60
CA VAL A 259 11.21 -21.22 6.78
C VAL A 259 11.62 -22.69 6.76
N ARG A 260 11.28 -23.40 7.84
CA ARG A 260 11.34 -24.86 7.91
C ARG A 260 10.04 -25.42 7.33
N GLY A 261 10.15 -26.40 6.43
CA GLY A 261 9.01 -27.00 5.75
C GLY A 261 8.85 -26.51 4.31
N ASN A 262 7.66 -26.70 3.75
CA ASN A 262 7.38 -26.41 2.35
C ASN A 262 7.05 -24.92 2.15
N ILE A 263 7.96 -24.18 1.49
CA ILE A 263 7.80 -22.76 1.14
C ILE A 263 6.46 -22.49 0.45
N GLU A 264 5.99 -23.43 -0.37
CA GLU A 264 4.73 -23.32 -1.10
C GLU A 264 3.51 -23.25 -0.19
N ASP A 265 3.54 -23.92 0.96
CA ASP A 265 2.41 -23.93 1.89
C ASP A 265 2.28 -22.59 2.59
N HIS A 266 3.41 -21.98 2.99
CA HIS A 266 3.44 -20.63 3.55
C HIS A 266 2.99 -19.58 2.53
N ARG A 267 3.42 -19.74 1.28
CA ARG A 267 3.00 -18.89 0.16
C ARG A 267 1.48 -18.94 -0.05
N LYS A 268 0.92 -20.15 -0.18
CA LYS A 268 -0.52 -20.36 -0.38
C LYS A 268 -1.34 -19.86 0.81
N ASP A 269 -0.86 -20.08 2.02
CA ASP A 269 -1.50 -19.62 3.26
C ASP A 269 -1.59 -18.08 3.31
N PHE A 270 -0.49 -17.39 2.97
CA PHE A 270 -0.51 -15.94 2.89
C PHE A 270 -1.36 -15.41 1.72
N GLN A 271 -1.32 -16.06 0.55
CA GLN A 271 -2.21 -15.71 -0.57
C GLN A 271 -3.69 -15.87 -0.19
N LYS A 272 -4.03 -16.92 0.57
CA LYS A 272 -5.40 -17.11 1.09
C LYS A 272 -5.79 -15.95 2.01
N LEU A 273 -4.90 -15.53 2.93
CA LEU A 273 -5.14 -14.36 3.80
C LEU A 273 -5.42 -13.08 3.01
N LEU A 274 -4.68 -12.86 1.92
CA LEU A 274 -4.87 -11.68 1.08
C LEU A 274 -6.19 -11.74 0.31
N ASN A 275 -6.50 -12.90 -0.28
CA ASN A 275 -7.67 -13.09 -1.14
C ASN A 275 -9.00 -13.08 -0.38
N THR A 276 -9.01 -13.43 0.91
CA THR A 276 -10.23 -13.33 1.73
C THR A 276 -10.64 -11.89 2.05
N ARG A 277 -9.76 -10.91 1.80
CA ARG A 277 -9.97 -9.50 2.17
C ARG A 277 -9.65 -8.56 1.01
N PRO A 278 -10.53 -8.47 0.00
CA PRO A 278 -10.28 -7.62 -1.17
C PRO A 278 -10.15 -6.14 -0.82
N ILE A 279 -10.75 -5.70 0.29
CA ILE A 279 -10.63 -4.34 0.82
C ILE A 279 -9.97 -4.41 2.20
N LEU A 280 -8.96 -3.57 2.42
CA LEU A 280 -8.27 -3.40 3.69
C LEU A 280 -8.37 -1.94 4.16
N GLN A 281 -8.25 -1.74 5.47
CA GLN A 281 -7.99 -0.42 6.05
C GLN A 281 -6.51 -0.35 6.45
N LEU A 282 -5.76 0.60 5.88
CA LEU A 282 -4.33 0.80 6.13
C LEU A 282 -4.06 2.20 6.66
N GLY A 283 -3.02 2.35 7.48
CA GLY A 283 -2.68 3.64 8.07
C GLY A 283 -3.67 4.10 9.14
N GLY A 284 -3.61 5.38 9.49
CA GLY A 284 -4.43 5.98 10.55
C GLY A 284 -5.78 6.50 10.07
N GLY A 285 -6.68 6.79 11.02
CA GLY A 285 -7.92 7.52 10.75
C GLY A 285 -9.10 6.67 10.27
N GLU A 286 -9.13 5.37 10.59
CA GLU A 286 -10.24 4.45 10.24
C GLU A 286 -11.62 5.02 10.62
N SER A 287 -11.78 5.54 11.84
CA SER A 287 -13.04 6.12 12.33
C SER A 287 -13.49 7.38 11.56
N LEU A 288 -12.60 7.97 10.76
CA LEU A 288 -12.87 9.12 9.90
C LEU A 288 -13.00 8.73 8.42
N GLY A 289 -13.08 7.42 8.13
CA GLY A 289 -13.21 6.91 6.78
C GLY A 289 -11.91 6.92 5.98
N ARG A 290 -10.73 6.88 6.62
CA ARG A 290 -9.42 7.00 5.96
C ARG A 290 -8.73 5.65 5.78
N GLY A 291 -7.95 5.54 4.72
CA GLY A 291 -7.07 4.42 4.47
C GLY A 291 -7.75 3.17 3.91
N PHE A 292 -8.96 3.26 3.36
CA PHE A 292 -9.57 2.13 2.68
C PHE A 292 -8.88 1.91 1.33
N VAL A 293 -8.41 0.69 1.10
CA VAL A 293 -7.69 0.29 -0.10
C VAL A 293 -8.27 -0.99 -0.65
N GLN A 294 -8.37 -1.07 -1.97
CA GLN A 294 -8.68 -2.30 -2.67
C GLN A 294 -7.37 -2.97 -3.11
N GLN A 295 -7.23 -4.24 -2.78
CA GLN A 295 -6.15 -5.07 -3.30
C GLN A 295 -6.45 -5.42 -4.76
N LEU A 296 -5.50 -5.12 -5.64
CA LEU A 296 -5.49 -5.53 -7.03
C LEU A 296 -4.59 -6.77 -7.13
N SER A 297 -5.20 -7.94 -6.96
CA SER A 297 -4.50 -9.21 -7.20
C SER A 297 -4.40 -9.45 -8.71
N PRO A 298 -3.26 -9.93 -9.23
CA PRO A 298 -3.23 -10.52 -10.56
C PRO A 298 -4.18 -11.73 -10.56
N SER A 299 -5.14 -11.73 -11.48
CA SER A 299 -6.00 -12.90 -11.81
C SER A 299 -5.15 -14.08 -12.25
#